data_AF-A0A969W2M9-F1
#
_entry.id   AF-A0A969W2M9-F1
#
_cell.length_a   1.000
_cell.length_b   1.000
_cell.length_c   1.000
_cell.angle_alpha   90.00
_cell.angle_beta   90.00
_cell.angle_gamma   90.00
#
_symmetry.space_group_name_H-M   'P 1'
#
loop_
_entity.id
_entity.type
_entity.pdbx_description
1 polymer ?
#
loop_
_entity_poly.entity_id
_entity_poly.type
_entity_poly.pdbx_seq_one_letter_code
_entity_poly.pdbx_strand_id
1 'polypeptide(L)' 'PGLSSLEAVLDPEATEYLFFVARYDGSHIFSRTLEEHNKAVKQIDNQVKQQIEQPAQTGQPRR' A
#
# COMPACT_ATOMS: atom_id res chain seq x y z
N PRO A 1 -19.93 -2.06 8.76
CA PRO A 1 -19.33 -0.73 9.00
C PRO A 1 -19.33 -0.47 10.51
N GLY A 2 -18.17 -0.15 11.09
CA GLY A 2 -18.03 0.06 12.53
C GLY A 2 -18.22 1.53 12.92
N LEU A 3 -18.36 1.78 14.23
CA LEU A 3 -18.50 3.13 14.79
C LEU A 3 -17.33 4.05 14.40
N SER A 4 -16.11 3.51 14.37
CA SER A 4 -14.91 4.25 13.93
C SER A 4 -14.92 4.67 12.46
N SER A 5 -15.61 3.92 11.58
CA SER A 5 -15.78 4.33 10.18
C SER A 5 -16.74 5.50 10.04
N LEU A 6 -17.72 5.62 10.95
CA LEU A 6 -18.65 6.75 10.98
C LEU A 6 -18.00 7.99 11.57
N GLU A 7 -17.18 7.84 12.61
CA GLU A 7 -16.41 8.95 13.20
C GLU A 7 -15.46 9.58 12.19
N ALA A 8 -14.73 8.78 11.39
CA ALA A 8 -13.83 9.29 10.35
C ALA A 8 -14.54 10.09 9.22
N VAL A 9 -15.85 9.87 9.02
CA VAL A 9 -16.66 10.65 8.08
C VAL A 9 -17.12 11.97 8.71
N LEU A 10 -17.37 11.97 10.02
CA LEU A 10 -17.84 13.15 10.76
C LEU A 10 -16.71 14.11 11.12
N ASP A 11 -15.50 13.59 11.35
CA ASP A 11 -14.30 14.37 11.64
C ASP A 11 -13.11 13.85 10.81
N PRO A 12 -13.03 14.22 9.52
CA PRO A 12 -11.92 13.81 8.68
C PRO A 12 -10.64 14.57 9.08
N GLU A 13 -9.50 13.88 9.18
CA GLU A 13 -8.22 14.56 9.28
C GLU A 13 -8.02 15.49 8.07
N ALA A 14 -7.69 16.76 8.34
CA ALA A 14 -7.41 17.75 7.31
C ALA A 14 -6.14 17.37 6.54
N THR A 15 -6.30 16.60 5.48
CA THR A 15 -5.20 16.14 4.64
C THR A 15 -5.43 16.51 3.18
N GLU A 16 -4.35 16.87 2.49
CA GLU A 16 -4.36 17.26 1.07
C GLU A 16 -4.07 16.07 0.14
N TYR A 17 -4.20 14.84 0.64
CA TYR A 17 -3.90 13.64 -0.14
C TYR A 17 -5.08 13.32 -1.07
N LEU A 18 -4.81 13.30 -2.37
CA LEU A 18 -5.82 13.01 -3.40
C LEU A 18 -5.68 11.59 -3.98
N PHE A 19 -4.51 10.97 -3.78
CA PHE A 19 -4.19 9.67 -4.34
C PHE A 19 -3.67 8.74 -3.26
N PHE A 20 -4.01 7.46 -3.35
CA PHE A 20 -3.39 6.42 -2.54
C PHE A 20 -3.06 5.19 -3.37
N VAL A 21 -2.04 4.45 -2.96
CA VAL A 21 -1.72 3.13 -3.52
C VAL A 21 -1.48 2.14 -2.39
N ALA A 22 -2.11 0.97 -2.49
CA ALA A 22 -1.95 -0.10 -1.52
C ALA A 22 -0.66 -0.88 -1.80
N ARG A 23 0.09 -1.18 -0.74
CA ARG A 23 1.22 -2.10 -0.78
C ARG A 23 0.77 -3.52 -0.43
N TYR A 24 1.56 -4.50 -0.83
CA TYR A 24 1.29 -5.94 -0.59
C TYR A 24 1.45 -6.36 0.87
N ASP A 25 2.07 -5.51 1.70
CA ASP A 25 2.21 -5.71 3.15
C ASP A 25 0.97 -5.23 3.94
N GLY A 26 -0.05 -4.69 3.26
CA GLY A 26 -1.26 -4.14 3.87
C GLY A 26 -1.14 -2.66 4.29
N SER A 27 -0.02 -2.00 4.01
CA SER A 27 0.14 -0.56 4.24
C SER A 27 -0.30 0.27 3.01
N HIS A 28 -0.62 1.54 3.23
CA HIS A 28 -1.00 2.46 2.15
C HIS A 28 0.04 3.58 2.01
N ILE A 29 0.26 4.04 0.77
CA ILE A 29 1.01 5.27 0.47
C ILE A 29 0.01 6.33 0.04
N PHE A 30 0.07 7.51 0.66
CA PHE A 30 -0.72 8.67 0.30
C PHE A 30 0.12 9.68 -0.47
N SER A 31 -0.43 10.24 -1.55
CA SER A 31 0.22 11.22 -2.42
C SER A 31 -0.72 12.40 -2.68
N ARG A 32 -0.13 13.58 -2.80
CA ARG A 32 -0.89 14.82 -3.05
C ARG A 32 -1.01 15.10 -4.54
N THR A 33 -0.01 14.68 -5.31
CA THR A 33 0.05 14.90 -6.76
C THR A 33 0.02 13.59 -7.56
N LEU A 34 -0.41 13.68 -8.82
CA LEU A 34 -0.40 12.54 -9.75
C LEU A 34 1.04 12.06 -10.03
N GLU A 35 2.02 12.96 -10.03
CA GLU A 35 3.43 12.59 -10.26
C GLU A 35 3.97 11.73 -9.10
N GLU A 36 3.72 12.12 -7.86
CA GLU A 36 4.08 11.34 -6.67
C GLU A 36 3.38 9.99 -6.66
N HIS A 37 2.09 9.95 -7.01
CA HIS A 37 1.34 8.71 -7.13
C HIS A 37 1.98 7.76 -8.16
N ASN A 38 2.31 8.27 -9.35
CA ASN A 38 2.92 7.47 -10.40
C ASN A 38 4.32 6.96 -10.02
N LYS A 39 5.09 7.75 -9.26
CA LYS A 39 6.38 7.30 -8.68
C LYS A 39 6.16 6.16 -7.69
N ALA A 40 5.21 6.31 -6.78
CA ALA A 40 4.87 5.28 -5.80
C ALA A 40 4.40 3.97 -6.45
N VAL A 41 3.55 4.06 -7.48
CA VAL A 41 3.09 2.89 -8.27
C VAL A 41 4.26 2.18 -8.93
N LYS A 42 5.18 2.91 -9.57
CA LYS A 42 6.39 2.33 -10.19
C LYS A 42 7.29 1.64 -9.17
N GLN A 43 7.45 2.24 -7.98
CA GLN A 43 8.25 1.63 -6.91
C GLN A 43 7.62 0.30 -6.45
N ILE A 44 6.30 0.28 -6.27
CA ILE A 44 5.58 -0.93 -5.87
C ILE A 44 5.67 -2.01 -6.96
N ASP A 45 5.45 -1.66 -8.23
CA ASP A 45 5.57 -2.61 -9.35
C ASP A 45 6.98 -3.24 -9.44
N ASN A 46 8.03 -2.41 -9.29
CA ASN A 46 9.40 -2.90 -9.26
C ASN A 46 9.66 -3.80 -8.04
N GLN A 47 9.13 -3.44 -6.87
CA GLN A 47 9.27 -4.22 -5.65
C GLN A 47 8.60 -5.60 -5.80
N VAL A 48 7.43 -5.65 -6.43
CA VAL A 48 6.73 -6.90 -6.74
C VAL A 48 7.52 -7.76 -7.69
N LYS A 49 8.05 -7.19 -8.77
CA LYS A 49 8.89 -7.92 -9.73
C LYS A 49 10.09 -8.56 -9.04
N GLN A 50 10.79 -7.81 -8.19
CA GLN A 50 11.92 -8.35 -7.40
C GLN A 50 11.52 -9.41 -6.36
N GLN A 51 10.29 -9.38 -5.87
CA GLN A 51 9.75 -10.41 -4.97
C GLN A 51 9.32 -11.68 -5.72
N ILE A 52 8.80 -11.54 -6.94
CA ILE A 52 8.41 -12.67 -7.80
C ILE A 52 9.65 -13.34 -8.43
N GLU A 53 10.72 -12.60 -8.69
CA GLU A 53 11.98 -13.10 -9.24
C GLU A 53 12.89 -13.81 -8.20
N GLN A 54 12.48 -13.89 -6.93
CA GLN A 54 13.12 -14.73 -5.91
C GLN A 54 12.29 -15.99 -5.60
N PRO A 55 12.40 -17.08 -6.37
CA PRO A 55 11.82 -18.35 -5.97
C PRO A 55 12.67 -18.99 -4.86
N ALA A 56 12.01 -19.40 -3.79
CA ALA A 56 12.44 -20.44 -2.84
C ALA A 56 13.71 -20.18 -2.00
N GLN A 57 13.55 -19.46 -0.88
CA GLN A 57 14.24 -19.80 0.37
C GLN A 57 13.27 -19.85 1.55
N THR A 58 12.25 -20.71 1.45
CA THR A 58 11.56 -21.24 2.64
C THR A 58 11.73 -22.75 2.62
N GLY A 59 12.97 -23.18 2.85
CA GLY A 59 13.26 -24.57 3.15
C GLY A 59 12.74 -24.89 4.55
N GLN A 60 11.68 -25.69 4.63
CA GLN A 60 11.60 -26.82 5.57
C GLN A 60 10.39 -27.71 5.25
N PRO A 61 10.58 -29.00 4.94
CA PRO A 61 9.49 -29.96 4.94
C PRO A 61 9.01 -30.17 6.37
N ARG A 62 7.73 -29.91 6.65
CA ARG A 62 7.10 -30.43 7.86
C ARG A 62 6.97 -31.94 7.70
N ARG A 63 7.76 -32.68 8.50
CA ARG A 63 7.57 -34.12 8.73
C ARG A 63 6.19 -34.41 9.30
#